data_AF-A0A2E9LHG0-F1
#
_entry.id   AF-A0A2E9LHG0-F1
#
_cell.length_a   1.000
_cell.length_b   1.000
_cell.length_c   1.000
_cell.angle_alpha   90.00
_cell.angle_beta   90.00
_cell.angle_gamma   90.00
#
_symmetry.space_group_name_H-M   'P 1'
#
loop_
_entity.id
_entity.type
_entity.pdbx_description
1 polymer ?
#
loop_
_entity_poly.entity_id
_entity_poly.type
_entity_poly.pdbx_seq_one_letter_code
_entity_poly.pdbx_strand_id
1 'polypeptide(L)'
;MLLQIKNKRGISVMIGYILLISSLVVMGTIVYNWMKTFVPTETISCPDGVSIYIKNIECESTNGSYQLQIDLKNNGRFDVGGYFIHVATDASQELATIDITENLISSGIKMNPGIKFDIAIGEDNSLKPNKEVTNVFLLNNTISLVEIIPIRFQKDNNKNRFVSCGDSKVKEIVNCV
;
A
#
# COMPACT_ATOMS: atom_id res chain seq x y z
N MET A 1 -50.60 54.24 -28.65
CA MET A 1 -50.51 53.23 -29.73
C MET A 1 -49.73 52.04 -29.20
N LEU A 2 -50.43 51.03 -28.66
CA LEU A 2 -49.81 49.85 -28.06
C LEU A 2 -49.73 48.74 -29.12
N LEU A 3 -48.52 48.44 -29.57
CA LEU A 3 -48.24 47.32 -30.47
C LEU A 3 -48.46 45.99 -29.72
N GLN A 4 -49.59 45.35 -30.00
CA GLN A 4 -49.90 43.98 -29.58
C GLN A 4 -49.00 43.00 -30.32
N ILE A 5 -48.04 42.37 -29.61
CA ILE A 5 -47.13 41.38 -30.19
C ILE A 5 -47.85 40.03 -30.28
N LYS A 6 -48.20 39.64 -31.51
CA LYS A 6 -48.90 38.40 -31.87
C LYS A 6 -47.94 37.20 -31.83
N ASN A 7 -48.30 36.21 -31.02
CA ASN A 7 -47.93 34.78 -31.08
C ASN A 7 -46.43 34.40 -30.99
N LYS A 8 -45.84 34.39 -29.77
CA LYS A 8 -44.50 33.87 -29.45
C LYS A 8 -44.48 32.42 -28.91
N ARG A 9 -45.40 31.55 -29.33
CA ARG A 9 -45.51 30.17 -28.78
C ARG A 9 -44.27 29.29 -29.01
N GLY A 10 -43.51 29.52 -30.08
CA GLY A 10 -42.25 28.79 -30.35
C GLY A 10 -41.07 29.18 -29.45
N ILE A 11 -41.07 30.40 -28.92
CA ILE A 11 -39.97 30.91 -28.09
C ILE A 11 -39.97 30.26 -26.70
N SER A 12 -41.15 29.96 -26.15
CA SER A 12 -41.26 29.26 -24.86
C SER A 12 -40.64 27.86 -24.90
N VAL A 13 -40.74 27.17 -26.03
CA VAL A 13 -40.18 25.82 -26.20
C VAL A 13 -38.65 25.89 -26.25
N MET A 14 -38.09 26.86 -27.00
CA MET A 14 -36.64 27.09 -27.03
C MET A 14 -36.07 27.45 -25.65
N ILE A 15 -36.75 28.31 -24.89
CA ILE A 15 -36.33 28.65 -23.53
C ILE A 15 -36.37 27.43 -22.61
N GLY A 16 -37.39 26.57 -22.74
CA GLY A 16 -37.50 25.33 -21.98
C GLY A 16 -36.32 24.38 -22.22
N TYR A 17 -35.91 24.20 -23.47
CA TYR A 17 -34.73 23.38 -23.80
C TYR A 17 -33.44 23.94 -23.20
N ILE A 18 -33.24 25.26 -23.27
CA ILE A 18 -32.04 25.90 -22.71
C ILE A 18 -31.99 25.71 -21.19
N LEU A 19 -33.12 25.88 -20.49
CA LEU A 19 -33.20 25.68 -19.03
C LEU A 19 -32.98 24.22 -18.64
N LEU A 20 -33.52 23.28 -19.41
CA LEU A 20 -33.34 21.86 -19.14
C LEU A 20 -31.86 21.46 -19.31
N ILE A 21 -31.24 21.88 -20.41
CA ILE A 21 -29.82 21.59 -20.68
C ILE A 21 -28.92 22.23 -19.61
N SER A 22 -29.16 23.49 -19.23
CA SER A 22 -28.34 24.16 -18.21
C SER A 22 -28.47 23.48 -16.85
N SER A 23 -29.67 23.05 -16.46
CA SER A 23 -29.89 22.32 -15.21
C SER A 23 -29.14 20.98 -15.17
N LEU A 24 -29.09 20.27 -16.31
CA LEU A 24 -28.35 19.02 -16.45
C LEU A 24 -26.84 19.23 -16.30
N VAL A 25 -26.30 20.30 -16.91
CA VAL A 25 -24.88 20.64 -16.79
C VAL A 25 -24.52 20.97 -15.33
N VAL A 26 -25.36 21.74 -14.64
CA VAL A 26 -25.14 22.10 -13.22
C VAL A 26 -25.18 20.87 -12.32
N MET A 27 -26.16 19.97 -12.50
CA MET A 27 -26.21 18.72 -11.73
C MET A 27 -24.99 17.83 -12.02
N GLY A 28 -24.55 17.77 -13.27
CA GLY A 28 -23.35 17.04 -13.66
C GLY A 28 -22.08 17.54 -12.98
N THR A 29 -21.88 18.86 -12.88
CA THR A 29 -20.70 19.43 -12.21
C THR A 29 -20.71 19.19 -10.70
N ILE A 30 -21.87 19.26 -10.05
CA ILE A 30 -22.02 18.95 -8.63
C ILE A 30 -21.63 17.49 -8.37
N VAL A 31 -22.19 16.54 -9.14
CA VAL A 31 -21.89 15.11 -8.99
C VAL A 31 -20.42 14.83 -9.26
N TYR A 32 -19.82 15.43 -10.30
CA TYR A 32 -18.40 15.27 -10.59
C TYR A 32 -17.51 15.75 -9.43
N ASN A 33 -17.79 16.93 -8.88
CA ASN A 33 -17.04 17.46 -7.74
C ASN A 33 -17.24 16.59 -6.50
N TRP A 34 -18.46 16.08 -6.28
CA TRP A 34 -18.73 15.16 -5.18
C TRP A 34 -17.97 13.85 -5.35
N MET A 35 -18.00 13.22 -6.53
CA MET A 35 -17.20 12.02 -6.82
C MET A 35 -15.70 12.25 -6.63
N LYS A 36 -15.17 13.41 -7.03
CA LYS A 36 -13.76 13.74 -6.85
C LYS A 36 -13.33 13.75 -5.38
N THR A 37 -14.25 14.02 -4.44
CA THR A 37 -13.94 13.94 -3.00
C THR A 37 -13.80 12.50 -2.47
N PHE A 38 -14.37 11.50 -3.18
CA PHE A 38 -14.24 10.09 -2.80
C PHE A 38 -13.06 9.39 -3.48
N VAL A 39 -12.51 9.96 -4.56
CA VAL A 39 -11.33 9.39 -5.21
C VAL A 39 -10.10 9.79 -4.40
N PRO A 40 -9.35 8.83 -3.82
CA PRO A 40 -8.12 9.14 -3.10
C PRO A 40 -7.15 9.82 -4.08
N THR A 41 -6.68 11.01 -3.71
CA THR A 41 -5.64 11.73 -4.44
C THR A 41 -4.37 10.90 -4.48
N GLU A 42 -3.65 10.97 -5.61
CA GLU A 42 -2.44 10.20 -5.95
C GLU A 42 -1.70 9.64 -4.73
N THR A 43 -1.61 8.32 -4.67
CA THR A 43 -0.81 7.62 -3.68
C THR A 43 0.61 8.12 -3.80
N ILE A 44 1.18 8.63 -2.70
CA ILE A 44 2.59 8.98 -2.63
C ILE A 44 3.35 7.75 -3.09
N SER A 45 4.05 7.85 -4.22
CA SER A 45 4.82 6.72 -4.72
C SER A 45 6.14 6.62 -3.96
N CYS A 46 6.67 5.40 -3.85
CA CYS A 46 8.03 5.25 -3.38
C CYS A 46 9.01 5.78 -4.44
N PRO A 47 10.09 6.47 -4.03
CA PRO A 47 11.10 6.89 -4.97
C PRO A 47 11.83 5.68 -5.56
N ASP A 48 12.18 5.79 -6.84
CA ASP A 48 12.88 4.74 -7.57
C ASP A 48 14.21 4.37 -6.91
N GLY A 49 14.39 3.10 -6.58
CA GLY A 49 15.61 2.58 -5.95
C GLY A 49 15.48 2.27 -4.46
N VAL A 50 14.26 2.15 -3.93
CA VAL A 50 14.02 1.34 -2.74
C VAL A 50 14.11 -0.14 -3.13
N SER A 51 14.90 -0.93 -2.42
CA SER A 51 15.01 -2.36 -2.65
C SER A 51 15.45 -3.06 -1.37
N ILE A 52 14.60 -3.96 -0.88
CA ILE A 52 15.00 -4.95 0.11
C ILE A 52 15.29 -6.24 -0.63
N TYR A 53 16.32 -6.95 -0.22
CA TYR A 53 16.68 -8.27 -0.71
C TYR A 53 16.61 -9.25 0.46
N ILE A 54 16.03 -10.43 0.22
CA ILE A 54 16.05 -11.51 1.20
C ILE A 54 17.37 -12.25 1.00
N LYS A 55 18.22 -12.22 2.03
CA LYS A 55 19.57 -12.78 1.98
C LYS A 55 19.56 -14.28 2.27
N ASN A 56 18.80 -14.67 3.28
CA ASN A 56 18.69 -16.03 3.74
C ASN A 56 17.34 -16.22 4.41
N ILE A 57 16.78 -17.41 4.26
CA ILE A 57 15.58 -17.84 4.98
C ILE A 57 15.87 -19.20 5.56
N GLU A 58 15.80 -19.29 6.88
CA GLU A 58 15.98 -20.52 7.63
C GLU A 58 14.68 -20.86 8.34
N CYS A 59 14.31 -22.13 8.30
CA CYS A 59 13.08 -22.62 8.92
C CYS A 59 13.39 -23.84 9.77
N GLU A 60 13.21 -23.72 11.07
CA GLU A 60 13.48 -24.79 12.03
C GLU A 60 12.20 -25.25 12.70
N SER A 61 11.94 -26.56 12.71
CA SER A 61 10.82 -27.14 13.44
C SER A 61 11.23 -27.43 14.89
N THR A 62 10.59 -26.75 15.85
CA THR A 62 10.78 -26.98 17.29
C THR A 62 9.45 -27.37 17.93
N ASN A 63 9.35 -28.61 18.42
CA ASN A 63 8.22 -29.10 19.23
C ASN A 63 6.81 -28.88 18.62
N GLY A 64 6.68 -28.95 17.28
CA GLY A 64 5.39 -28.78 16.58
C GLY A 64 5.05 -27.34 16.19
N SER A 65 5.95 -26.39 16.43
CA SER A 65 5.93 -25.03 15.84
C SER A 65 7.12 -24.84 14.90
N TYR A 66 6.95 -23.97 13.91
CA TYR A 66 8.00 -23.63 12.94
C TYR A 66 8.56 -22.25 13.25
N GLN A 67 9.86 -22.16 13.48
CA GLN A 67 10.58 -20.91 13.64
C GLN A 67 11.16 -20.49 12.30
N LEU A 68 10.63 -19.39 11.75
CA LEU A 68 11.10 -18.80 10.50
C LEU A 68 12.03 -17.64 10.81
N GLN A 69 13.30 -17.77 10.45
CA GLN A 69 14.31 -16.72 10.53
C GLN A 69 14.57 -16.16 9.13
N ILE A 70 14.40 -14.85 8.98
CA ILE A 70 14.58 -14.14 7.70
C ILE A 70 15.66 -13.09 7.88
N ASP A 71 16.70 -13.18 7.05
CA ASP A 71 17.74 -12.17 6.95
C ASP A 71 17.41 -11.22 5.80
N LEU A 72 17.12 -9.96 6.13
CA LEU A 72 16.80 -8.91 5.17
C LEU A 72 17.98 -7.97 5.00
N LYS A 73 18.26 -7.58 3.76
CA LYS A 73 19.28 -6.59 3.42
C LYS A 73 18.68 -5.46 2.61
N ASN A 74 18.98 -4.21 2.97
CA ASN A 74 18.66 -3.07 2.12
C ASN A 74 19.71 -2.94 1.01
N ASN A 75 19.38 -3.36 -0.21
CA ASN A 75 20.20 -3.16 -1.41
C ASN A 75 19.82 -1.89 -2.18
N GLY A 76 18.83 -1.14 -1.69
CA GLY A 76 18.40 0.12 -2.26
C GLY A 76 19.36 1.28 -1.99
N ARG A 77 19.11 2.40 -2.66
CA ARG A 77 19.83 3.67 -2.48
C ARG A 77 19.29 4.48 -1.29
N PHE A 78 18.17 4.07 -0.74
CA PHE A 78 17.42 4.82 0.24
C PHE A 78 17.19 4.03 1.52
N ASP A 79 17.09 4.75 2.63
CA ASP A 79 16.72 4.19 3.92
C ASP A 79 15.28 3.66 3.90
N VAL A 80 15.06 2.52 4.54
CA VAL A 80 13.76 1.86 4.64
C VAL A 80 13.31 1.80 6.10
N GLY A 81 12.02 2.01 6.34
CA GLY A 81 11.45 2.05 7.69
C GLY A 81 10.91 0.72 8.17
N GLY A 82 10.42 -0.11 7.25
CA GLY A 82 9.82 -1.38 7.59
C GLY A 82 9.44 -2.20 6.36
N TYR A 83 8.58 -3.18 6.56
CA TYR A 83 8.04 -4.00 5.49
C TYR A 83 6.72 -4.67 5.89
N PHE A 84 5.89 -4.98 4.90
CA PHE A 84 4.81 -5.95 5.04
C PHE A 84 5.35 -7.34 4.71
N ILE A 85 4.85 -8.35 5.40
CA ILE A 85 5.19 -9.74 5.14
C ILE A 85 3.92 -10.55 4.96
N HIS A 86 3.85 -11.25 3.84
CA HIS A 86 2.78 -12.18 3.53
C HIS A 86 3.37 -13.53 3.19
N VAL A 87 2.67 -14.61 3.56
CA VAL A 87 3.06 -15.98 3.22
C VAL A 87 1.94 -16.72 2.49
N ALA A 88 2.31 -17.80 1.82
CA ALA A 88 1.38 -18.76 1.23
C ALA A 88 1.76 -20.18 1.65
N THR A 89 0.74 -21.02 1.84
CA THR A 89 0.94 -22.46 2.10
C THR A 89 1.29 -23.22 0.83
N ASP A 90 0.80 -22.76 -0.33
CA ASP A 90 1.00 -23.41 -1.62
C ASP A 90 2.02 -22.64 -2.46
N ALA A 91 3.07 -23.33 -2.93
CA ALA A 91 4.08 -22.74 -3.82
C ALA A 91 3.52 -22.29 -5.18
N SER A 92 2.37 -22.83 -5.58
CA SER A 92 1.71 -22.50 -6.85
C SER A 92 0.84 -21.23 -6.79
N GLN A 93 0.65 -20.64 -5.60
CA GLN A 93 -0.09 -19.40 -5.46
C GLN A 93 0.74 -18.23 -5.98
N GLU A 94 0.15 -17.42 -6.85
CA GLU A 94 0.83 -16.25 -7.43
C GLU A 94 1.01 -15.13 -6.39
N LEU A 95 0.10 -15.02 -5.41
CA LEU A 95 0.10 -14.00 -4.38
C LEU A 95 0.04 -14.64 -3.00
N ALA A 96 0.93 -14.21 -2.12
CA ALA A 96 0.85 -14.52 -0.71
C ALA A 96 -0.19 -13.61 -0.03
N THR A 97 -1.15 -14.21 0.68
CA THR A 97 -2.27 -13.46 1.29
C THR A 97 -2.31 -13.55 2.81
N ILE A 98 -1.50 -14.41 3.42
CA ILE A 98 -1.52 -14.63 4.87
C ILE A 98 -0.53 -13.68 5.52
N ASP A 99 -1.01 -12.67 6.24
CA ASP A 99 -0.17 -11.77 7.03
C ASP A 99 0.33 -12.50 8.30
N ILE A 100 1.65 -12.49 8.51
CA ILE A 100 2.32 -13.10 9.67
C ILE A 100 2.98 -12.07 10.60
N THR A 101 2.59 -10.80 10.49
CA THR A 101 3.11 -9.71 11.32
C THR A 101 2.95 -10.00 12.82
N GLU A 102 1.81 -10.56 13.22
CA GLU A 102 1.53 -10.90 14.63
C GLU A 102 2.41 -12.03 15.16
N ASN A 103 3.00 -12.84 14.27
CA ASN A 103 3.88 -13.95 14.60
C ASN A 103 5.33 -13.52 14.86
N LEU A 104 5.67 -12.24 14.71
CA LEU A 104 7.01 -11.73 15.01
C LEU A 104 7.34 -11.94 16.49
N ILE A 105 8.47 -12.60 16.77
CA ILE A 105 8.97 -12.86 18.12
C ILE A 105 10.22 -12.04 18.47
N SER A 106 11.01 -11.63 17.47
CA SER A 106 12.27 -10.90 17.70
C SER A 106 12.59 -9.92 16.59
N SER A 107 13.28 -8.83 16.97
CA SER A 107 13.90 -7.82 16.09
C SER A 107 12.89 -7.05 15.21
N GLY A 108 12.28 -6.01 15.77
CA GLY A 108 11.35 -5.13 15.08
C GLY A 108 10.13 -4.78 15.92
N ILE A 109 9.37 -3.79 15.48
CA ILE A 109 8.14 -3.33 16.12
C ILE A 109 6.97 -3.70 15.22
N LYS A 110 6.00 -4.45 15.78
CA LYS A 110 4.75 -4.80 15.10
C LYS A 110 3.94 -3.53 14.82
N MET A 111 3.53 -3.36 13.57
CA MET A 111 2.53 -2.41 13.11
C MET A 111 1.35 -3.22 12.58
N ASN A 112 0.10 -2.83 12.81
CA ASN A 112 -1.02 -3.57 12.22
C ASN A 112 -1.56 -2.81 11.00
N PRO A 113 -1.28 -3.25 9.74
CA PRO A 113 -0.35 -4.31 9.31
C PRO A 113 1.11 -3.84 9.16
N GLY A 114 2.07 -4.78 9.12
CA GLY A 114 3.49 -4.54 8.81
C GLY A 114 4.47 -4.50 10.00
N ILE A 115 5.76 -4.39 9.72
CA ILE A 115 6.83 -4.45 10.73
C ILE A 115 7.76 -3.26 10.52
N LYS A 116 7.97 -2.46 11.56
CA LYS A 116 8.98 -1.39 11.57
C LYS A 116 10.32 -1.96 12.03
N PHE A 117 11.39 -1.58 11.36
CA PHE A 117 12.74 -1.91 11.78
C PHE A 117 13.12 -1.10 13.03
N ASP A 118 13.54 -1.79 14.10
CA ASP A 118 13.92 -1.18 15.38
C ASP A 118 15.45 -1.13 15.55
N ILE A 119 16.13 -0.49 14.58
CA ILE A 119 17.61 -0.41 14.55
C ILE A 119 18.10 0.88 15.20
N ALA A 120 17.31 1.96 15.14
CA ALA A 120 17.66 3.27 15.69
C ALA A 120 16.42 3.91 16.34
N ILE A 121 16.50 4.16 17.65
CA ILE A 121 15.41 4.71 18.45
C ILE A 121 15.01 6.08 17.91
N GLY A 122 13.74 6.23 17.54
CA GLY A 122 13.17 7.50 17.08
C GLY A 122 13.37 7.82 15.59
N GLU A 123 14.02 6.96 14.81
CA GLU A 123 14.08 7.12 13.36
C GLU A 123 12.92 6.40 12.66
N ASP A 124 12.33 7.07 11.66
CA ASP A 124 11.26 6.48 10.85
C ASP A 124 11.82 5.52 9.78
N ASN A 125 12.96 5.86 9.16
CA ASN A 125 13.65 5.01 8.17
C ASN A 125 15.01 4.54 8.72
N SER A 126 14.99 3.48 9.52
CA SER A 126 16.13 3.03 10.31
C SER A 126 17.06 2.05 9.57
N LEU A 127 16.58 1.30 8.58
CA LEU A 127 17.41 0.36 7.81
C LEU A 127 18.13 1.09 6.67
N LYS A 128 19.38 1.48 6.91
CA LYS A 128 20.24 2.18 5.94
C LYS A 128 20.69 1.26 4.79
N PRO A 129 21.08 1.82 3.62
CA PRO A 129 21.68 1.06 2.52
C PRO A 129 22.83 0.15 2.96
N ASN A 130 22.88 -1.05 2.39
CA ASN A 130 23.83 -2.12 2.68
C ASN A 130 23.80 -2.67 4.11
N LYS A 131 22.82 -2.29 4.93
CA LYS A 131 22.62 -2.87 6.26
C LYS A 131 21.68 -4.07 6.20
N GLU A 132 21.86 -4.95 7.17
CA GLU A 132 21.15 -6.21 7.31
C GLU A 132 20.42 -6.24 8.65
N VAL A 133 19.31 -6.96 8.70
CA VAL A 133 18.51 -7.19 9.89
C VAL A 133 17.92 -8.59 9.81
N THR A 134 17.94 -9.28 10.94
CA THR A 134 17.37 -10.61 11.07
C THR A 134 16.07 -10.50 11.85
N ASN A 135 14.99 -11.05 11.32
CA ASN A 135 13.68 -11.11 11.95
C ASN A 135 13.28 -12.56 12.16
N VAL A 136 12.67 -12.85 13.31
CA VAL A 136 12.27 -14.21 13.65
C VAL A 136 10.77 -14.25 13.91
N PHE A 137 10.11 -15.25 13.31
CA PHE A 137 8.68 -15.49 13.37
C PHE A 137 8.38 -16.88 13.90
N LEU A 138 7.31 -17.00 14.69
CA LEU A 138 6.81 -18.28 15.17
C LEU A 138 5.51 -18.66 14.45
N LEU A 139 5.57 -19.67 13.61
CA LEU A 139 4.47 -20.15 12.77
C LEU A 139 3.91 -21.48 13.31
N ASN A 140 2.61 -21.68 13.11
CA ASN A 140 1.92 -22.93 13.47
C ASN A 140 1.70 -23.85 12.26
N ASN A 141 1.94 -23.35 11.05
CA ASN A 141 1.67 -24.04 9.79
C ASN A 141 2.92 -24.00 8.90
N THR A 142 2.98 -24.96 7.98
CA THR A 142 3.96 -24.97 6.89
C THR A 142 3.72 -23.82 5.93
N ILE A 143 4.80 -23.31 5.33
CA ILE A 143 4.75 -22.24 4.33
C ILE A 143 5.65 -22.61 3.16
N SER A 144 5.21 -22.19 1.96
CA SER A 144 5.89 -22.47 0.71
C SER A 144 6.39 -21.21 -0.01
N LEU A 145 5.89 -20.04 0.37
CA LEU A 145 6.21 -18.76 -0.26
C LEU A 145 6.23 -17.65 0.79
N VAL A 146 7.23 -16.78 0.69
CA VAL A 146 7.33 -15.52 1.44
C VAL A 146 7.34 -14.37 0.46
N GLU A 147 6.48 -13.38 0.71
CA GLU A 147 6.42 -12.12 -0.04
C GLU A 147 6.63 -10.95 0.93
N ILE A 148 7.54 -10.05 0.55
CA ILE A 148 7.91 -8.89 1.35
C ILE A 148 7.74 -7.63 0.52
N ILE A 149 7.03 -6.64 1.10
CA ILE A 149 6.79 -5.34 0.47
C ILE A 149 7.42 -4.26 1.36
N PRO A 150 8.46 -3.54 0.91
CA PRO A 150 9.11 -2.50 1.71
C PRO A 150 8.18 -1.35 2.07
N ILE A 151 8.39 -0.76 3.25
CA ILE A 151 7.68 0.42 3.75
C ILE A 151 8.67 1.54 4.02
N ARG A 152 8.34 2.74 3.57
CA ARG A 152 9.11 3.95 3.86
C ARG A 152 8.22 5.04 4.42
N PHE A 153 8.72 5.77 5.41
CA PHE A 153 8.08 6.98 5.88
C PHE A 153 8.61 8.18 5.11
N GLN A 154 7.70 8.92 4.50
CA GLN A 154 8.01 10.12 3.72
C GLN A 154 7.18 11.29 4.23
N LYS A 155 7.77 12.48 4.17
CA LYS A 155 7.09 13.71 4.54
C LYS A 155 6.35 14.26 3.33
N ASP A 156 5.03 14.30 3.42
CA ASP A 156 4.14 14.91 2.43
C ASP A 156 3.29 15.99 3.10
N ASN A 157 3.30 17.21 2.55
CA ASN A 157 2.54 18.34 3.09
C ASN A 157 2.73 18.56 4.62
N ASN A 158 3.98 18.50 5.09
CA ASN A 158 4.36 18.58 6.51
C ASN A 158 3.83 17.46 7.43
N LYS A 159 3.27 16.39 6.87
CA LYS A 159 2.85 15.19 7.63
C LYS A 159 3.73 14.01 7.24
N ASN A 160 4.20 13.24 8.22
CA ASN A 160 4.84 11.96 7.95
C ASN A 160 3.75 10.95 7.56
N ARG A 161 3.91 10.34 6.40
CA ARG A 161 3.04 9.26 5.92
C ARG A 161 3.91 8.04 5.63
N PHE A 162 3.40 6.87 5.99
CA PHE A 162 4.00 5.63 5.54
C PHE A 162 3.57 5.38 4.09
N VAL A 163 4.49 4.85 3.30
CA VAL A 163 4.33 4.58 1.88
C VAL A 163 4.72 3.13 1.63
N SER A 164 3.83 2.39 0.96
CA SER A 164 4.07 1.01 0.55
C SER A 164 4.78 0.99 -0.80
N CYS A 165 5.95 0.37 -0.88
CA CYS A 165 6.75 0.28 -2.10
C CYS A 165 6.41 -0.98 -2.88
N GLY A 166 5.19 -1.06 -3.42
CA GLY A 166 4.67 -2.25 -4.12
C GLY A 166 5.51 -2.69 -5.33
N ASP A 167 6.13 -1.75 -6.04
CA ASP A 167 7.00 -2.04 -7.19
C ASP A 167 8.33 -2.68 -6.79
N SER A 168 8.72 -2.57 -5.51
CA SER A 168 9.94 -3.13 -4.94
C SER A 168 9.70 -4.42 -4.15
N LYS A 169 8.56 -5.09 -4.39
CA LYS A 169 8.24 -6.35 -3.70
C LYS A 169 9.21 -7.46 -4.07
N VAL A 170 9.54 -8.29 -3.09
CA VAL A 170 10.39 -9.48 -3.28
C VAL A 170 9.63 -10.71 -2.86
N LYS A 171 9.81 -11.80 -3.64
CA LYS A 171 9.21 -13.11 -3.38
C LYS A 171 10.29 -14.16 -3.34
N GLU A 172 10.15 -15.10 -2.43
CA GLU A 172 11.06 -16.24 -2.31
C GLU A 172 10.27 -17.51 -1.96
N ILE A 173 10.57 -18.58 -2.68
CA ILE A 173 10.01 -19.91 -2.41
C ILE A 173 10.82 -20.51 -1.27
N VAL A 174 10.11 -20.97 -0.25
CA VAL A 174 10.69 -21.55 0.96
C VAL A 174 10.10 -22.93 1.19
N ASN A 175 10.88 -23.83 1.77
CA ASN A 175 10.37 -25.16 2.16
C ASN A 175 10.38 -25.24 3.69
N CYS A 176 9.33 -24.73 4.32
CA CYS A 176 9.04 -25.00 5.74
C CYS A 176 8.13 -26.22 5.81
N VAL A 177 8.70 -27.43 5.96
CA VAL A 177 7.97 -28.71 6.04
C VAL A 177 8.18 -29.33 7.41
#